data_AF-A0A2N8TXJ3-F1
#
_entry.id   AF-A0A2N8TXJ3-F1
#
_cell.length_a   1.000
_cell.length_b   1.000
_cell.length_c   1.000
_cell.angle_alpha   90.00
_cell.angle_beta   90.00
_cell.angle_gamma   90.00
#
_symmetry.space_group_name_H-M   'P 1'
#
loop_
_entity.id
_entity.type
_entity.pdbx_description
1 polymer ?
#
loop_
_entity_poly.entity_id
_entity_poly.type
_entity_poly.pdbx_seq_one_letter_code
_entity_poly.pdbx_strand_id
1 'polypeptide(L)' 'MERARFIAPGGVTVIVSHRFSTVAGADLILVLEKGRLLNIGSHDELLATSTKYSELFSVQQTAYTW' A
#
# COMPACT_ATOMS: atom_id res chain seq x y z
N MET A 1 0.86 -6.19 -10.33
CA MET A 1 0.36 -7.28 -9.46
C MET A 1 0.40 -8.67 -10.11
N GLU A 2 0.37 -8.78 -11.43
CA GLU A 2 0.25 -10.08 -12.13
C GLU A 2 1.30 -11.14 -11.76
N ARG A 3 2.57 -10.74 -11.56
CA ARG A 3 3.65 -11.65 -11.13
C ARG A 3 3.58 -12.10 -9.66
N ALA A 4 2.93 -11.31 -8.81
CA ALA A 4 2.80 -11.58 -7.37
C ALA A 4 1.60 -12.49 -7.05
N ARG A 5 0.72 -12.71 -8.03
CA ARG A 5 -0.57 -13.40 -7.86
C ARG A 5 -0.49 -14.90 -8.10
N PHE A 6 0.64 -15.39 -8.61
CA PHE A 6 0.85 -16.81 -8.89
C PHE A 6 1.57 -17.46 -7.71
N ILE A 7 0.82 -17.70 -6.62
CA ILE A 7 1.29 -18.49 -5.48
C ILE A 7 0.34 -19.66 -5.28
N ALA A 8 0.90 -20.81 -4.87
CA ALA A 8 0.13 -21.99 -4.52
C ALA A 8 -0.98 -21.66 -3.49
N PRO A 9 -2.08 -22.43 -3.44
CA PRO A 9 -3.15 -22.25 -2.47
C PRO A 9 -2.59 -22.11 -1.04
N GLY A 10 -2.99 -21.05 -0.32
CA GLY A 10 -2.50 -20.76 1.04
C GLY A 10 -1.17 -20.00 1.13
N GLY A 11 -0.58 -19.62 0.00
CA GLY A 11 0.63 -18.80 -0.01
C GLY A 11 0.39 -17.34 0.36
N VAL A 12 1.40 -16.72 0.97
CA VAL A 12 1.37 -15.30 1.36
C VAL A 12 2.42 -14.54 0.56
N THR A 13 2.01 -13.50 -0.16
CA THR A 13 2.93 -12.59 -0.84
C THR A 13 3.15 -11.35 0.00
N VAL A 14 4.41 -11.05 0.34
CA VAL A 14 4.78 -9.79 0.97
C VAL A 14 5.49 -8.92 -0.04
N ILE A 15 5.00 -7.70 -0.24
CA ILE A 15 5.58 -6.72 -1.16
C ILE A 15 5.95 -5.47 -0.37
N VAL A 16 7.21 -5.05 -0.49
CA VAL A 16 7.67 -3.76 0.02
C VAL A 16 7.83 -2.82 -1.16
N SER A 17 7.07 -1.74 -1.20
CA SER A 17 7.11 -0.79 -2.31
C SER A 17 6.92 0.63 -1.83
N HIS A 18 7.57 1.55 -2.54
CA HIS A 18 7.30 2.97 -2.44
C HIS A 18 6.29 3.44 -3.49
N ARG A 19 5.84 2.61 -4.44
CA ARG A 19 4.88 3.02 -5.48
C ARG A 19 3.45 2.69 -5.06
N PHE A 20 2.58 3.69 -5.04
CA PHE A 20 1.18 3.49 -4.67
C PHE A 20 0.38 2.63 -5.64
N SER A 21 0.70 2.66 -6.94
CA SER A 21 0.12 1.76 -7.94
C SER A 21 0.39 0.27 -7.67
N THR A 22 1.43 -0.03 -6.88
CA THR A 22 1.66 -1.37 -6.36
C THR A 22 0.83 -1.58 -5.09
N VAL A 23 1.04 -0.80 -4.04
CA VAL A 23 0.41 -1.10 -2.74
C VAL A 23 -1.12 -1.04 -2.75
N ALA A 24 -1.74 -0.25 -3.63
CA ALA A 24 -3.21 -0.13 -3.73
C ALA A 24 -3.91 -1.45 -4.11
N GLY A 25 -3.20 -2.38 -4.77
CA GLY A 25 -3.75 -3.69 -5.15
C GLY A 25 -3.50 -4.80 -4.13
N ALA A 26 -2.99 -4.49 -2.94
CA ALA A 26 -2.72 -5.47 -1.89
C ALA A 26 -3.97 -5.70 -1.03
N ASP A 27 -4.17 -6.94 -0.58
CA ASP A 27 -5.28 -7.29 0.33
C ASP A 27 -5.11 -6.66 1.72
N LEU A 28 -3.86 -6.45 2.14
CA LEU A 28 -3.50 -5.84 3.42
C LEU A 28 -2.26 -4.96 3.26
N ILE A 29 -2.32 -3.73 3.75
CA ILE A 29 -1.24 -2.76 3.70
C ILE A 29 -0.78 -2.43 5.11
N LEU A 30 0.53 -2.44 5.32
CA LEU A 30 1.17 -2.04 6.58
C LEU A 30 1.95 -0.75 6.35
N VAL A 31 1.58 0.32 7.05
CA VAL A 31 2.26 1.61 6.98
C VAL A 31 3.31 1.65 8.08
N LEU A 32 4.59 1.68 7.68
CA LEU A 32 5.73 1.74 8.59
C LEU A 32 6.33 3.15 8.61
N GLU A 33 6.62 3.65 9.81
CA GLU A 33 7.40 4.88 10.00
C GLU A 33 8.44 4.66 11.10
N LYS A 34 9.71 4.99 10.82
CA LYS A 34 10.83 4.87 11.79
C LYS A 34 10.90 3.50 12.49
N GLY A 35 10.64 2.43 11.74
CA GLY A 35 10.66 1.05 12.26
C GLY A 35 9.45 0.67 13.12
N ARG A 36 8.38 1.47 13.15
CA ARG A 36 7.14 1.18 13.86
C ARG A 36 5.97 1.05 12.90
N LEU A 37 5.04 0.13 13.21
CA LEU A 37 3.76 0.01 12.53
C LEU A 37 2.84 1.14 12.99
N LEU A 38 2.46 2.00 12.05
CA LEU A 38 1.61 3.15 12.30
C LEU A 38 0.15 2.85 12.00
N ASN A 39 -0.13 2.24 10.84
CA ASN A 39 -1.48 1.88 10.41
C ASN A 39 -1.49 0.56 9.66
N ILE A 40 -2.64 -0.10 9.67
CA ILE A 40 -2.90 -1.36 8.99
C ILE A 40 -4.33 -1.36 8.43
N GLY A 41 -4.50 -1.85 7.21
CA GLY A 41 -5.82 -1.95 6.58
C GLY A 41 -5.73 -2.15 5.07
N SER A 42 -6.88 -2.17 4.42
CA SER A 42 -6.99 -2.08 2.97
C SER A 42 -6.66 -0.66 2.48
N HIS A 43 -6.49 -0.52 1.16
CA HIS A 43 -6.26 0.79 0.54
C HIS A 43 -7.33 1.82 0.92
N ASP A 44 -8.61 1.45 0.77
CA ASP A 44 -9.74 2.36 1.00
C ASP A 44 -9.89 2.73 2.48
N GLU A 45 -9.72 1.76 3.38
CA GLU A 45 -9.73 2.03 4.84
C GLU A 45 -8.60 2.99 5.23
N LEU A 46 -7.39 2.79 4.70
CA LEU A 46 -6.25 3.64 5.03
C LEU A 46 -6.37 5.04 4.41
N LEU A 47 -6.98 5.18 3.24
CA LEU A 47 -7.30 6.50 2.68
C LEU A 47 -8.26 7.28 3.58
N ALA A 48 -9.24 6.60 4.19
CA ALA A 48 -10.23 7.23 5.05
C ALA A 48 -9.73 7.49 6.47
N THR A 49 -8.88 6.61 7.02
CA THR A 49 -8.55 6.59 8.46
C THR A 49 -7.12 7.00 8.78
N SER A 50 -6.21 6.98 7.80
CA SER A 50 -4.79 7.21 8.03
C SER A 50 -4.31 8.47 7.31
N THR A 51 -4.14 9.56 8.08
CA THR A 51 -3.57 10.83 7.61
C THR A 51 -2.23 10.64 6.91
N LYS A 52 -1.36 9.77 7.44
CA LYS A 52 -0.02 9.53 6.86
C LYS A 52 -0.11 8.88 5.48
N TYR A 53 -0.91 7.82 5.35
CA TYR A 53 -1.13 7.14 4.09
C TYR A 53 -1.77 8.06 3.03
N SER A 54 -2.79 8.83 3.41
CA SER A 54 -3.45 9.78 2.50
C SER A 54 -2.52 10.91 2.04
N GLU A 55 -1.66 11.43 2.92
CA GLU A 55 -0.63 12.42 2.55
C GLU A 55 0.36 11.84 1.53
N LEU A 56 0.91 10.66 1.82
CA LEU A 56 1.86 9.99 0.92
C LEU A 56 1.24 9.66 -0.45
N PHE A 57 -0.04 9.27 -0.46
CA PHE A 57 -0.78 9.03 -1.69
C PHE A 57 -0.94 10.31 -2.52
N SER A 58 -1.35 11.40 -1.87
CA SER A 58 -1.57 12.69 -2.52
C SER A 58 -0.29 13.20 -3.18
N VAL A 59 0.86 13.09 -2.51
CA VAL A 59 2.18 13.46 -3.06
C VAL A 59 2.50 12.67 -4.34
N GLN A 60 2.17 11.39 -4.40
CA GLN A 60 2.42 10.56 -5.59
C GLN A 60 1.41 10.78 -6.73
N GLN A 61 0.18 11.19 -6.43
CA GLN A 61 -0.79 11.56 -7.46
C GLN A 61 -0.39 12.84 -8.20
N THR A 62 0.10 13.85 -7.47
CA THR A 62 0.53 15.12 -8.08
C THR A 62 1.73 14.93 -9.01
N ALA A 63 2.56 13.92 -8.77
CA ALA A 63 3.69 13.57 -9.64
C ALA A 63 3.29 12.92 -10.98
N TYR A 64 2.02 12.57 -11.17
CA TYR A 64 1.50 11.93 -12.39
C TYR A 64 0.52 12.80 -13.21
N THR A 65 0.28 14.05 -12.80
CA THR A 65 -0.55 14.99 -13.56
C THR A 65 0.34 15.89 -14.43
N TRP A 66 0.35 15.65 -15.74
CA TRP A 66 0.81 16.59 -16.78
C TRP A 66 -0.40 17.08 -17.56
#